data_AF-A0A3L7NGH4-F1
#
_entry.id   AF-A0A3L7NGH4-F1
#
_cell.length_a   1.000
_cell.length_b   1.000
_cell.length_c   1.000
_cell.angle_alpha   90.00
_cell.angle_beta   90.00
_cell.angle_gamma   90.00
#
_symmetry.space_group_name_H-M   'P 1'
#
loop_
_entity.id
_entity.type
_entity.pdbx_description
1 polymer ?
#
loop_
_entity_poly.entity_id
_entity_poly.type
_entity_poly.pdbx_seq_one_letter_code
_entity_poly.pdbx_strand_id
1 'polypeptide(L)'
;MTGRSFIWWSVLVGISLFCAQGFDIVRSEDSPRQTSARAGFRNLAPGVLTIIPPDASADDIVLRKTIPEITKVAKQWDPKLAAKETTLFSRANEYQFNRNVWCLEFAFKPPRMMNVDVPVAGLKMEQKKIWYLVYRVRNTGGRMMQENKDTGQRTTKVFDTPVQFFPQFVLETNEGISESDGTIAYRAYLDRLVPTAMKAIQQREDPNRPLLDSVQMSIGEIETDTERWGVAIWEDIDPRIDFFTIFVRGLTNSMRWRSREDNKNDNNNPAENENEYSLESLRLDFWRPGDDLDESDEEINVGQKGLFERLTCGARLVAAASRVNDTKSLPAEGFAELGLDWKKLLDPAVDPDVLREGISPSLKPLATILSKINAMKSPADRGEAVRKIFGDFGDRSIESLASSIAKPEENERAGQRSDAFKKLGLDEQKIQKNPLEGVIEVINKLDAIAKRVERYEMKQSVFGQDARSLDTLLRDFRSGRTVAVLDDLEVDTRRLRTVFSGEAIEAVRSELDRLPDDAARQRHIQGLFGAEGPQLYTGATGVREGIDHEWVFRYETAGQ
;
A
#
# COMPACT_ATOMS: atom_id res chain seq x y z
N MET A 1 6.42 56.94 37.00
CA MET A 1 6.89 57.61 38.24
C MET A 1 7.20 56.48 39.20
N THR A 2 8.40 56.21 39.71
CA THR A 2 9.67 56.93 39.81
C THR A 2 10.71 55.85 40.10
N GLY A 3 11.77 55.80 39.31
CA GLY A 3 12.96 55.01 39.62
C GLY A 3 13.91 55.74 40.58
N ARG A 4 15.11 55.15 40.69
CA ARG A 4 16.35 55.55 41.39
C ARG A 4 16.55 54.93 42.77
N SER A 5 17.73 54.44 43.18
CA SER A 5 19.05 54.22 42.53
C SER A 5 20.04 53.71 43.61
N PHE A 6 21.26 53.34 43.16
CA PHE A 6 22.58 53.52 43.83
C PHE A 6 23.01 52.40 44.82
N ILE A 7 24.27 51.89 44.90
CA ILE A 7 25.66 52.38 44.69
C ILE A 7 26.57 51.12 44.44
N TRP A 8 27.40 50.97 43.39
CA TRP A 8 28.81 51.39 43.14
C TRP A 8 29.91 50.93 44.12
N TRP A 9 30.96 50.26 43.62
CA TRP A 9 32.36 50.50 44.01
C TRP A 9 33.30 50.14 42.85
N SER A 10 34.30 50.99 42.64
CA SER A 10 35.30 50.97 41.56
C SER A 10 36.68 51.05 42.18
N VAL A 11 37.67 50.34 41.64
CA VAL A 11 39.10 50.73 41.73
C VAL A 11 39.79 50.45 40.39
N LEU A 12 40.69 51.38 40.03
CA LEU A 12 41.33 51.68 38.75
C LEU A 12 42.80 51.17 38.66
N VAL A 13 43.21 50.94 37.40
CA VAL A 13 44.49 51.34 36.74
C VAL A 13 45.80 50.56 37.00
N GLY A 14 46.42 50.18 35.88
CA GLY A 14 47.87 49.98 35.74
C GLY A 14 48.28 49.83 34.26
N ILE A 15 48.94 50.87 33.73
CA ILE A 15 49.50 51.02 32.37
C ILE A 15 50.94 50.49 32.33
N SER A 16 51.41 49.85 31.24
CA SER A 16 52.65 50.21 30.50
C SER A 16 53.17 49.19 29.47
N LEU A 17 53.86 49.78 28.49
CA LEU A 17 54.42 49.36 27.20
C LEU A 17 55.47 48.22 27.16
N PHE A 18 55.40 47.45 26.06
CA PHE A 18 56.43 47.09 25.06
C PHE A 18 57.93 46.98 25.45
N CYS A 19 58.53 45.81 25.17
CA CYS A 19 59.76 45.69 24.36
C CYS A 19 60.03 44.23 23.93
N ALA A 20 60.86 44.09 22.90
CA ALA A 20 60.86 43.04 21.90
C ALA A 20 61.94 41.95 22.04
N GLN A 21 61.72 40.87 21.28
CA GLN A 21 62.66 39.92 20.64
C GLN A 21 63.21 38.69 21.41
N GLY A 22 62.84 37.50 20.91
CA GLY A 22 63.82 36.42 20.66
C GLY A 22 63.43 34.98 20.99
N PHE A 23 63.07 34.21 19.94
CA PHE A 23 63.21 32.75 19.73
C PHE A 23 62.14 31.72 20.19
N ASP A 24 61.71 30.96 19.16
CA ASP A 24 61.24 29.57 19.05
C ASP A 24 59.84 29.12 19.51
N ILE A 25 58.90 29.35 18.58
CA ILE A 25 57.96 28.41 17.95
C ILE A 25 58.00 26.96 18.48
N VAL A 26 57.00 26.58 19.27
CA VAL A 26 56.25 25.31 19.13
C VAL A 26 54.77 25.64 19.40
N ARG A 27 53.96 25.67 18.34
CA ARG A 27 52.50 25.82 18.42
C ARG A 27 51.91 24.43 18.20
N SER A 28 51.40 23.79 19.25
CA SER A 28 50.59 22.58 19.11
C SER A 28 49.19 22.97 18.64
N GLU A 29 48.93 22.77 17.36
CA GLU A 29 47.60 22.78 16.77
C GLU A 29 46.86 21.51 17.19
N ASP A 30 45.72 21.66 17.86
CA ASP A 30 44.63 20.70 17.80
C ASP A 30 43.33 21.50 17.64
N SER A 31 43.11 21.95 16.40
CA SER A 31 41.79 22.38 15.93
C SER A 31 41.06 21.16 15.38
N PRO A 32 39.74 21.02 15.61
CA PRO A 32 38.97 19.97 14.97
C PRO A 32 39.09 20.14 13.45
N ARG A 33 39.40 19.03 12.76
CA ARG A 33 39.52 18.96 11.30
C ARG A 33 38.29 19.60 10.67
N GLN A 34 38.43 20.82 10.17
CA GLN A 34 37.55 21.39 9.16
C GLN A 34 37.64 20.46 7.96
N THR A 35 36.61 19.64 7.75
CA THR A 35 36.37 19.00 6.47
C THR A 35 36.28 20.12 5.45
N SER A 36 37.28 20.21 4.58
CA SER A 36 37.34 21.17 3.49
C SER A 36 36.02 21.14 2.73
N ALA A 37 35.27 22.24 2.79
CA ALA A 37 34.10 22.45 1.94
C ALA A 37 34.58 22.34 0.48
N ARG A 38 34.19 21.28 -0.22
CA ARG A 38 34.31 21.23 -1.68
C ARG A 38 33.44 22.35 -2.23
N ALA A 39 34.05 23.38 -2.79
CA ALA A 39 33.37 24.37 -3.61
C ALA A 39 32.70 23.63 -4.79
N GLY A 40 31.37 23.74 -4.92
CA GLY A 40 30.70 23.24 -6.13
C GLY A 40 29.20 22.91 -6.05
N PHE A 41 28.59 22.73 -4.88
CA PHE A 41 27.17 22.37 -4.78
C PHE A 41 26.38 23.35 -3.90
N ARG A 42 25.09 23.53 -4.20
CA ARG A 42 24.20 24.28 -3.32
C ARG A 42 24.02 23.48 -2.02
N ASN A 43 24.48 24.05 -0.90
CA ASN A 43 24.14 23.49 0.41
C ASN A 43 22.62 23.62 0.60
N LEU A 44 21.93 22.48 0.66
CA LEU A 44 20.49 22.44 0.94
C LEU A 44 20.26 22.93 2.37
N ALA A 45 19.20 23.71 2.59
CA ALA A 45 18.84 24.14 3.93
C ALA A 45 18.46 22.92 4.79
N PRO A 46 18.73 22.93 6.11
CA PRO A 46 18.24 21.90 7.03
C PRO A 46 16.72 21.71 6.87
N GLY A 47 16.26 20.47 6.73
CA GLY A 47 14.84 20.13 6.55
C GLY A 47 14.35 20.01 5.11
N VAL A 48 15.16 20.38 4.10
CA VAL A 48 14.79 20.19 2.67
C VAL A 48 14.95 18.75 2.21
N LEU A 49 15.85 18.00 2.86
CA LEU A 49 16.14 16.60 2.57
C LEU A 49 15.72 15.76 3.76
N THR A 50 14.81 14.82 3.53
CA THR A 50 14.47 13.78 4.50
C THR A 50 15.55 12.71 4.45
N ILE A 51 16.19 12.42 5.59
CA ILE A 51 17.21 11.37 5.70
C ILE A 51 16.61 10.18 6.45
N ILE A 52 16.68 9.03 5.82
CA ILE A 52 16.25 7.74 6.33
C ILE A 52 17.49 6.93 6.68
N PRO A 53 17.75 6.66 7.98
CA PRO A 53 18.89 5.85 8.36
C PRO A 53 18.76 4.43 7.82
N PRO A 54 19.89 3.72 7.62
CA PRO A 54 19.86 2.28 7.32
C PRO A 54 19.07 1.52 8.37
N ASP A 55 18.33 0.47 7.97
CA ASP A 55 17.66 -0.37 8.95
C ASP A 55 18.68 -0.95 9.94
N ALA A 56 18.41 -0.72 11.22
CA ALA A 56 19.25 -1.14 12.33
C ALA A 56 18.75 -2.44 12.98
N SER A 57 17.64 -3.03 12.51
CA SER A 57 17.08 -4.26 13.09
C SER A 57 18.15 -5.37 13.15
N ALA A 58 18.20 -6.07 14.28
CA ALA A 58 19.14 -7.17 14.51
C ALA A 58 18.59 -8.51 13.98
N ASP A 59 17.29 -8.60 13.78
CA ASP A 59 16.59 -9.81 13.33
C ASP A 59 16.96 -10.19 11.89
N ASP A 60 17.37 -9.23 11.08
CA ASP A 60 17.79 -9.49 9.70
C ASP A 60 19.17 -10.17 9.60
N ILE A 61 20.02 -10.00 10.61
CA ILE A 61 21.35 -10.63 10.67
C ILE A 61 21.22 -12.11 11.07
N VAL A 62 20.19 -12.47 11.84
CA VAL A 62 19.92 -13.84 12.31
C VAL A 62 18.51 -14.27 11.91
N LEU A 63 18.42 -14.89 10.74
CA LEU A 63 17.15 -15.44 10.27
C LEU A 63 16.93 -16.84 10.84
N ARG A 64 15.84 -17.03 11.59
CA ARG A 64 15.42 -18.35 12.09
C ARG A 64 14.39 -18.96 11.17
N LYS A 65 14.76 -20.05 10.49
CA LYS A 65 13.85 -20.74 9.55
C LYS A 65 14.07 -22.24 9.56
N THR A 66 13.00 -22.96 9.26
CA THR A 66 13.05 -24.39 9.02
C THR A 66 13.67 -24.67 7.67
N ILE A 67 14.52 -25.70 7.58
CA ILE A 67 15.11 -26.20 6.34
C ILE A 67 14.18 -27.29 5.79
N PRO A 68 13.28 -26.96 4.84
CA PRO A 68 12.23 -27.87 4.40
C PRO A 68 12.79 -29.17 3.80
N GLU A 69 13.91 -29.11 3.09
CA GLU A 69 14.57 -30.26 2.47
C GLU A 69 14.98 -31.31 3.51
N ILE A 70 15.41 -30.85 4.70
CA ILE A 70 15.80 -31.74 5.79
C ILE A 70 14.56 -32.20 6.55
N THR A 71 13.62 -31.32 6.91
CA THR A 71 12.44 -31.71 7.69
C THR A 71 11.45 -32.59 6.94
N LYS A 72 11.46 -32.57 5.59
CA LYS A 72 10.67 -33.49 4.75
C LYS A 72 11.20 -34.93 4.80
N VAL A 73 12.50 -35.11 4.93
CA VAL A 73 13.17 -36.44 4.88
C VAL A 73 13.48 -36.96 6.28
N ALA A 74 13.86 -36.07 7.20
CA ALA A 74 14.15 -36.42 8.58
C ALA A 74 12.86 -36.73 9.33
N LYS A 75 12.71 -37.97 9.80
CA LYS A 75 11.57 -38.35 10.64
C LYS A 75 11.65 -37.65 11.98
N GLN A 76 10.55 -37.04 12.40
CA GLN A 76 10.39 -36.57 13.76
C GLN A 76 10.47 -37.78 14.71
N TRP A 77 11.48 -37.79 15.57
CA TRP A 77 11.73 -38.86 16.53
C TRP A 77 12.06 -38.26 17.89
N ASP A 78 11.57 -38.92 18.94
CA ASP A 78 11.80 -38.51 20.32
C ASP A 78 12.93 -39.34 20.94
N PRO A 79 14.13 -38.76 21.14
CA PRO A 79 15.28 -39.49 21.66
C PRO A 79 15.08 -39.87 23.13
N LYS A 80 15.32 -41.15 23.46
CA LYS A 80 15.21 -41.66 24.84
C LYS A 80 16.41 -41.32 25.74
N LEU A 81 17.57 -41.04 25.15
CA LEU A 81 18.85 -40.87 25.85
C LEU A 81 19.55 -39.54 25.55
N ALA A 82 19.11 -38.81 24.53
CA ALA A 82 19.67 -37.52 24.13
C ALA A 82 18.61 -36.43 24.26
N ALA A 83 19.04 -35.16 24.33
CA ALA A 83 18.09 -34.04 24.32
C ALA A 83 17.40 -33.93 22.96
N LYS A 84 16.09 -33.63 22.96
CA LYS A 84 15.27 -33.50 21.75
C LYS A 84 15.85 -32.51 20.73
N GLU A 85 16.44 -31.42 21.22
CA GLU A 85 17.12 -30.37 20.43
C GLU A 85 18.26 -30.91 19.55
N THR A 86 18.83 -32.07 19.91
CA THR A 86 20.00 -32.64 19.20
C THR A 86 19.62 -33.47 17.98
N THR A 87 18.33 -33.77 17.79
CA THR A 87 17.86 -34.52 16.62
C THR A 87 18.05 -33.72 15.34
N LEU A 88 18.31 -34.41 14.22
CA LEU A 88 18.45 -33.76 12.91
C LEU A 88 17.20 -32.93 12.55
N PHE A 89 16.01 -33.45 12.87
CA PHE A 89 14.75 -32.73 12.68
C PHE A 89 14.70 -31.45 13.52
N SER A 90 14.96 -31.51 14.83
CA SER A 90 14.95 -30.33 15.70
C SER A 90 16.05 -29.33 15.37
N ARG A 91 17.21 -29.76 14.86
CA ARG A 91 18.27 -28.85 14.42
C ARG A 91 17.97 -28.17 13.10
N ALA A 92 17.20 -28.81 12.23
CA ALA A 92 16.74 -28.25 10.97
C ALA A 92 15.50 -27.36 11.15
N ASN A 93 14.73 -27.58 12.20
CA ASN A 93 13.61 -26.74 12.62
C ASN A 93 14.16 -25.52 13.38
N GLU A 94 13.86 -24.30 12.92
CA GLU A 94 14.43 -23.05 13.47
C GLU A 94 15.96 -22.90 13.37
N TYR A 95 16.56 -23.43 12.30
CA TYR A 95 17.98 -23.21 12.02
C TYR A 95 18.29 -21.70 11.92
N GLN A 96 19.39 -21.28 12.55
CA GLN A 96 19.87 -19.89 12.55
C GLN A 96 20.79 -19.65 11.35
N PHE A 97 20.33 -18.83 10.41
CA PHE A 97 21.14 -18.35 9.29
C PHE A 97 21.78 -17.01 9.66
N ASN A 98 23.08 -17.03 9.93
CA ASN A 98 23.86 -15.81 10.16
C ASN A 98 24.30 -15.23 8.81
N ARG A 99 23.99 -13.96 8.55
CA ARG A 99 24.31 -13.29 7.29
C ARG A 99 25.02 -11.97 7.52
N ASN A 100 25.81 -11.56 6.53
CA ASN A 100 26.33 -10.20 6.46
C ASN A 100 25.28 -9.35 5.74
N VAL A 101 24.72 -8.37 6.46
CA VAL A 101 23.65 -7.52 5.94
C VAL A 101 24.19 -6.11 5.73
N TRP A 102 24.03 -5.55 4.55
CA TRP A 102 24.28 -4.14 4.27
C TRP A 102 22.94 -3.44 4.02
N CYS A 103 22.88 -2.17 4.37
CA CYS A 103 21.72 -1.32 4.12
C CYS A 103 22.21 0.10 3.82
N LEU A 104 21.79 0.64 2.69
CA LEU A 104 22.15 1.98 2.25
C LEU A 104 21.30 3.00 3.02
N GLU A 105 21.92 4.11 3.42
CA GLU A 105 21.17 5.27 3.89
C GLU A 105 20.45 5.89 2.68
N PHE A 106 19.15 6.13 2.82
CA PHE A 106 18.33 6.72 1.77
C PHE A 106 17.95 8.14 2.18
N ALA A 107 18.01 9.09 1.25
CA ALA A 107 17.52 10.43 1.52
C ALA A 107 16.79 10.97 0.29
N PHE A 108 15.76 11.78 0.49
CA PHE A 108 14.94 12.27 -0.62
C PHE A 108 14.40 13.67 -0.39
N LYS A 109 14.11 14.35 -1.50
CA LYS A 109 13.21 15.52 -1.50
C LYS A 109 11.80 15.03 -1.81
N PRO A 110 10.75 15.64 -1.25
CA PRO A 110 9.37 15.25 -1.57
C PRO A 110 9.15 15.19 -3.10
N PRO A 111 8.36 14.22 -3.60
CA PRO A 111 8.06 14.10 -5.02
C PRO A 111 7.51 15.40 -5.60
N ARG A 112 7.74 15.61 -6.89
CA ARG A 112 7.30 16.81 -7.61
C ARG A 112 6.74 16.44 -8.96
N MET A 113 5.94 17.35 -9.50
CA MET A 113 5.38 17.23 -10.85
C MET A 113 6.08 18.20 -11.79
N MET A 114 6.18 17.83 -13.06
CA MET A 114 6.72 18.68 -14.13
C MET A 114 6.07 18.31 -15.46
N ASN A 115 5.78 19.31 -16.29
CA ASN A 115 5.40 19.09 -17.68
C ASN A 115 6.67 19.02 -18.55
N VAL A 116 6.83 17.94 -19.31
CA VAL A 116 7.98 17.71 -20.18
C VAL A 116 7.50 17.21 -21.54
N ASP A 117 8.18 17.66 -22.60
CA ASP A 117 7.98 17.09 -23.93
C ASP A 117 8.63 15.72 -24.03
N VAL A 118 7.81 14.69 -24.20
CA VAL A 118 8.22 13.29 -24.34
C VAL A 118 8.03 12.86 -25.80
N PRO A 119 9.03 12.22 -26.44
CA PRO A 119 8.87 11.71 -27.79
C PRO A 119 7.88 10.54 -27.81
N VAL A 120 6.85 10.64 -28.65
CA VAL A 120 5.86 9.59 -28.86
C VAL A 120 5.94 9.03 -30.29
N ALA A 121 5.26 7.90 -30.52
CA ALA A 121 5.27 7.23 -31.81
C ALA A 121 4.90 8.19 -32.97
N GLY A 122 5.59 8.04 -34.11
CA GLY A 122 5.35 8.89 -35.29
C GLY A 122 6.09 10.23 -35.28
N LEU A 123 7.23 10.33 -34.58
CA LEU A 123 8.12 11.52 -34.55
C LEU A 123 7.44 12.79 -34.02
N LYS A 124 6.45 12.64 -33.13
CA LYS A 124 5.78 13.76 -32.47
C LYS A 124 6.30 13.89 -31.05
N MET A 125 6.36 15.13 -30.57
CA MET A 125 6.54 15.42 -29.15
C MET A 125 5.16 15.60 -28.54
N GLU A 126 4.92 14.93 -27.42
CA GLU A 126 3.72 15.11 -26.61
C GLU A 126 4.14 15.71 -25.27
N GLN A 127 3.47 16.78 -24.86
CA GLN A 127 3.68 17.34 -23.53
C GLN A 127 3.00 16.41 -22.52
N LYS A 128 3.80 15.74 -21.70
CA LYS A 128 3.32 14.86 -20.64
C LYS A 128 3.63 15.44 -19.28
N LYS A 129 2.68 15.26 -18.35
CA LYS A 129 2.91 15.52 -16.93
C LYS A 129 3.58 14.31 -16.31
N ILE A 130 4.80 14.50 -15.82
CA ILE A 130 5.57 13.47 -15.13
C ILE A 130 5.61 13.77 -13.63
N TRP A 131 5.75 12.71 -12.84
CA TRP A 131 6.07 12.82 -11.42
C TRP A 131 7.48 12.30 -11.22
N TYR A 132 8.25 12.93 -10.33
CA TYR A 132 9.62 12.51 -10.08
C TYR A 132 10.00 12.64 -8.61
N LEU A 133 10.91 11.77 -8.17
CA LEU A 133 11.50 11.78 -6.83
C LEU A 133 13.02 11.94 -6.98
N VAL A 134 13.56 13.03 -6.43
CA VAL A 134 15.02 13.20 -6.30
C VAL A 134 15.47 12.52 -5.02
N TYR A 135 16.43 11.62 -5.13
CA TYR A 135 16.95 10.87 -4.01
C TYR A 135 18.48 10.82 -3.98
N ARG A 136 19.00 10.47 -2.81
CA ARG A 136 20.40 10.19 -2.54
C ARG A 136 20.49 8.84 -1.86
N VAL A 137 21.47 8.04 -2.26
CA VAL A 137 21.93 6.87 -1.50
C VAL A 137 23.33 7.12 -0.98
N ARG A 138 23.58 6.72 0.27
CA ARG A 138 24.93 6.73 0.88
C ARG A 138 25.25 5.34 1.42
N ASN A 139 26.43 4.82 1.08
CA ASN A 139 26.91 3.57 1.63
C ASN A 139 27.51 3.82 3.03
N THR A 140 26.95 3.16 4.04
CA THR A 140 27.40 3.25 5.44
C THR A 140 28.15 1.99 5.91
N GLY A 141 28.37 1.05 5.00
CA GLY A 141 28.97 -0.25 5.27
C GLY A 141 27.94 -1.35 5.54
N GLY A 142 28.44 -2.52 5.91
CA GLY A 142 27.68 -3.70 6.28
C GLY A 142 27.77 -4.00 7.76
N ARG A 143 26.90 -4.91 8.22
CA ARG A 143 26.79 -5.39 9.59
C ARG A 143 26.84 -6.91 9.61
N MET A 144 27.54 -7.48 10.58
CA MET A 144 27.63 -8.93 10.76
C MET A 144 27.54 -9.31 12.24
N MET A 145 27.05 -10.53 12.51
CA MET A 145 27.02 -11.06 13.86
C MET A 145 28.41 -11.50 14.30
N GLN A 146 28.84 -11.05 15.47
CA GLN A 146 30.05 -11.51 16.12
C GLN A 146 29.70 -12.11 17.49
N GLU A 147 30.13 -13.35 17.72
CA GLU A 147 29.99 -14.02 19.00
C GLU A 147 31.29 -13.88 19.80
N ASN A 148 31.17 -13.40 21.04
CA ASN A 148 32.28 -13.38 21.98
C ASN A 148 32.51 -14.81 22.50
N LYS A 149 33.69 -15.37 22.23
CA LYS A 149 34.04 -16.74 22.59
C LYS A 149 34.11 -16.98 24.10
N ASP A 150 34.36 -15.93 24.90
CA ASP A 150 34.58 -16.04 26.34
C ASP A 150 33.28 -15.87 27.15
N THR A 151 32.36 -15.02 26.67
CA THR A 151 31.09 -14.73 27.36
C THR A 151 29.86 -15.34 26.69
N GLY A 152 29.99 -15.87 25.46
CA GLY A 152 28.86 -16.28 24.62
C GLY A 152 27.96 -15.12 24.18
N GLN A 153 28.34 -13.87 24.48
CA GLN A 153 27.55 -12.69 24.16
C GLN A 153 27.67 -12.38 22.67
N ARG A 154 26.53 -12.10 22.05
CA ARG A 154 26.42 -11.76 20.63
C ARG A 154 26.34 -10.25 20.45
N THR A 155 27.16 -9.72 19.56
CA THR A 155 27.25 -8.29 19.24
C THR A 155 27.31 -8.08 17.73
N THR A 156 26.75 -6.97 17.24
CA THR A 156 26.85 -6.59 15.83
C THR A 156 28.15 -5.82 15.59
N LYS A 157 28.91 -6.23 14.56
CA LYS A 157 30.12 -5.51 14.10
C LYS A 157 29.86 -4.90 12.72
N VAL A 158 30.28 -3.65 12.54
CA VAL A 158 30.26 -2.94 11.25
C VAL A 158 31.51 -3.30 10.45
N PHE A 159 31.38 -3.43 9.12
CA PHE A 159 32.49 -3.67 8.20
C PHE A 159 32.31 -2.86 6.91
N ASP A 160 33.41 -2.50 6.27
CA ASP A 160 33.38 -1.78 5.00
C ASP A 160 33.13 -2.75 3.86
N THR A 161 32.18 -2.44 2.99
CA THR A 161 31.92 -3.20 1.77
C THR A 161 31.41 -2.27 0.70
N PRO A 162 32.02 -2.23 -0.50
CA PRO A 162 31.41 -1.63 -1.66
C PRO A 162 30.08 -2.33 -1.95
N VAL A 163 29.08 -1.56 -2.40
CA VAL A 163 27.73 -2.07 -2.70
C VAL A 163 27.33 -1.64 -4.10
N GLN A 164 26.90 -2.59 -4.92
CA GLN A 164 26.22 -2.28 -6.16
C GLN A 164 24.71 -2.13 -5.91
N PHE A 165 24.19 -0.93 -6.19
CA PHE A 165 22.79 -0.59 -5.94
C PHE A 165 21.96 -0.74 -7.20
N PHE A 166 20.96 -1.62 -7.19
CA PHE A 166 19.99 -1.80 -8.27
C PHE A 166 18.63 -1.23 -7.84
N PRO A 167 18.36 0.07 -8.09
CA PRO A 167 17.11 0.69 -7.68
C PRO A 167 15.91 0.10 -8.43
N GLN A 168 14.86 -0.21 -7.68
CA GLN A 168 13.52 -0.37 -8.23
C GLN A 168 12.55 0.49 -7.40
N PHE A 169 11.87 1.40 -8.10
CA PHE A 169 10.89 2.30 -7.50
C PHE A 169 9.51 1.99 -8.05
N VAL A 170 8.54 1.76 -7.15
CA VAL A 170 7.14 1.49 -7.50
C VAL A 170 6.26 2.47 -6.75
N LEU A 171 5.51 3.28 -7.49
CA LEU A 171 4.47 4.15 -6.93
C LEU A 171 3.15 3.39 -6.93
N GLU A 172 2.49 3.30 -5.79
CA GLU A 172 1.26 2.54 -5.60
C GLU A 172 0.17 3.40 -4.98
N THR A 173 -1.07 3.11 -5.37
CA THR A 173 -2.26 3.67 -4.74
C THR A 173 -3.37 2.62 -4.67
N ASN A 174 -4.16 2.68 -3.60
CA ASN A 174 -5.39 1.90 -3.46
C ASN A 174 -6.65 2.78 -3.53
N GLU A 175 -6.51 4.01 -4.04
CA GLU A 175 -7.63 4.91 -4.22
C GLU A 175 -8.60 4.42 -5.30
N GLY A 176 -9.90 4.56 -5.03
CA GLY A 176 -10.95 4.28 -6.02
C GLY A 176 -11.07 5.45 -6.98
N ILE A 177 -10.26 5.47 -8.03
CA ILE A 177 -10.14 6.64 -8.92
C ILE A 177 -11.27 6.72 -9.97
N SER A 178 -11.94 5.61 -10.31
CA SER A 178 -13.09 5.59 -11.22
C SER A 178 -14.28 4.88 -10.60
N GLU A 179 -15.50 5.31 -10.97
CA GLU A 179 -16.74 4.64 -10.60
C GLU A 179 -16.82 3.19 -11.08
N SER A 180 -16.12 2.86 -12.18
CA SER A 180 -16.03 1.51 -12.76
C SER A 180 -15.03 0.59 -12.05
N ASP A 181 -14.08 1.15 -11.30
CA ASP A 181 -12.96 0.38 -10.75
C ASP A 181 -13.34 -0.25 -9.39
N GLY A 182 -14.56 0.02 -8.91
CA GLY A 182 -15.02 -0.39 -7.59
C GLY A 182 -14.33 0.38 -6.46
N THR A 183 -14.51 -0.09 -5.22
CA THR A 183 -13.99 0.56 -4.01
C THR A 183 -12.46 0.47 -3.82
N ILE A 184 -11.71 -0.19 -4.73
CA ILE A 184 -10.24 -0.33 -4.69
C ILE A 184 -9.71 -0.57 -6.11
N ALA A 185 -9.20 0.48 -6.75
CA ALA A 185 -8.36 0.34 -7.94
C ALA A 185 -6.91 0.28 -7.47
N TYR A 186 -6.39 -0.92 -7.19
CA TYR A 186 -4.93 -1.04 -7.01
C TYR A 186 -4.27 -0.61 -8.31
N ARG A 187 -3.46 0.44 -8.26
CA ARG A 187 -2.65 0.90 -9.39
C ARG A 187 -1.20 0.97 -8.94
N ALA A 188 -0.32 0.40 -9.75
CA ALA A 188 1.11 0.43 -9.55
C ALA A 188 1.78 1.02 -10.80
N TYR A 189 2.67 1.98 -10.58
CA TYR A 189 3.44 2.67 -11.60
C TYR A 189 4.92 2.39 -11.35
N LEU A 190 5.57 1.74 -12.31
CA LEU A 190 7.02 1.51 -12.27
C LEU A 190 7.77 2.75 -12.74
N ASP A 191 8.95 2.97 -12.17
CA ASP A 191 9.92 3.94 -12.69
C ASP A 191 10.18 3.76 -14.19
N ARG A 192 10.25 4.87 -14.92
CA ARG A 192 10.45 4.95 -16.37
C ARG A 192 11.67 5.79 -16.68
N LEU A 193 12.44 5.34 -17.67
CA LEU A 193 13.56 6.11 -18.20
C LEU A 193 13.02 7.17 -19.16
N VAL A 194 13.05 8.44 -18.73
CA VAL A 194 12.62 9.58 -19.55
C VAL A 194 13.81 10.53 -19.77
N PRO A 195 14.66 10.28 -20.78
CA PRO A 195 15.87 11.08 -20.99
C PRO A 195 15.63 12.58 -21.21
N THR A 196 14.50 12.95 -21.83
CA THR A 196 14.13 14.36 -22.06
C THR A 196 13.85 15.10 -20.76
N ALA A 197 13.36 14.40 -19.73
CA ALA A 197 13.08 14.97 -18.42
C ALA A 197 14.33 15.16 -17.56
N MET A 198 15.34 14.28 -17.69
CA MET A 198 16.53 14.29 -16.83
C MET A 198 17.23 15.66 -16.79
N LYS A 199 17.44 16.27 -17.97
CA LYS A 199 18.07 17.60 -18.04
C LYS A 199 17.18 18.68 -17.43
N ALA A 200 15.88 18.64 -17.66
CA ALA A 200 14.94 19.61 -17.10
C ALA A 200 14.86 19.52 -15.57
N ILE A 201 14.80 18.31 -15.03
CA ILE A 201 14.82 18.02 -13.59
C ILE A 201 16.14 18.50 -12.99
N GLN A 202 17.28 18.17 -13.58
CA GLN A 202 18.59 18.63 -13.09
C GLN A 202 18.68 20.16 -13.05
N GLN A 203 18.20 20.85 -14.10
CA GLN A 203 18.20 22.31 -14.11
C GLN A 203 17.29 22.92 -13.03
N ARG A 204 16.14 22.30 -12.77
CA ARG A 204 15.22 22.75 -11.70
C ARG A 204 15.79 22.49 -10.29
N GLU A 205 16.44 21.36 -10.09
CA GLU A 205 16.82 20.87 -8.76
C GLU A 205 18.19 21.34 -8.29
N ASP A 206 19.23 21.08 -9.09
CA ASP A 206 20.59 21.58 -8.90
C ASP A 206 21.40 21.36 -10.21
N PRO A 207 21.59 22.41 -11.03
CA PRO A 207 22.34 22.31 -12.29
C PRO A 207 23.77 21.80 -12.14
N ASN A 208 24.38 21.96 -10.96
CA ASN A 208 25.77 21.60 -10.73
C ASN A 208 25.94 20.15 -10.26
N ARG A 209 24.86 19.49 -9.85
CA ARG A 209 24.90 18.13 -9.33
C ARG A 209 24.50 17.12 -10.41
N PRO A 210 25.32 16.10 -10.70
CA PRO A 210 24.90 15.03 -11.60
C PRO A 210 23.76 14.24 -10.97
N LEU A 211 22.64 14.14 -11.68
CA LEU A 211 21.50 13.30 -11.33
C LEU A 211 21.50 12.08 -12.25
N LEU A 212 21.49 10.89 -11.66
CA LEU A 212 21.53 9.62 -12.38
C LEU A 212 20.12 9.04 -12.52
N ASP A 213 19.80 8.47 -13.69
CA ASP A 213 18.63 7.60 -13.82
C ASP A 213 18.88 6.22 -13.16
N SER A 214 17.86 5.37 -13.09
CA SER A 214 17.96 4.05 -12.44
C SER A 214 18.98 3.11 -13.10
N VAL A 215 19.21 3.23 -14.42
CA VAL A 215 20.24 2.46 -15.13
C VAL A 215 21.63 2.97 -14.77
N GLN A 216 21.86 4.27 -14.87
CA GLN A 216 23.14 4.91 -14.53
C GLN A 216 23.50 4.72 -13.05
N MET A 217 22.51 4.77 -12.16
CA MET A 217 22.70 4.52 -10.72
C MET A 217 23.24 3.10 -10.46
N SER A 218 22.84 2.13 -11.28
CA SER A 218 23.25 0.72 -11.19
C SER A 218 24.68 0.45 -11.68
N ILE A 219 25.32 1.41 -12.34
CA ILE A 219 26.66 1.24 -12.91
C ILE A 219 27.72 1.42 -11.82
N GLY A 220 28.47 0.35 -11.56
CA GLY A 220 29.60 0.33 -10.62
C GLY A 220 29.20 0.38 -9.15
N GLU A 221 30.15 0.05 -8.28
CA GLU A 221 29.95 -0.04 -6.83
C GLU A 221 29.99 1.35 -6.16
N ILE A 222 29.19 1.51 -5.10
CA ILE A 222 29.22 2.66 -4.20
C ILE A 222 30.19 2.29 -3.08
N GLU A 223 31.34 2.94 -3.05
CA GLU A 223 32.34 2.78 -1.99
C GLU A 223 31.77 3.22 -0.64
N THR A 224 32.26 2.63 0.46
CA THR A 224 31.87 3.04 1.81
C THR A 224 32.10 4.54 2.02
N ASP A 225 31.17 5.19 2.71
CA ASP A 225 31.14 6.64 2.96
C ASP A 225 31.01 7.53 1.72
N THR A 226 30.73 6.96 0.55
CA THR A 226 30.38 7.73 -0.65
C THR A 226 28.88 7.79 -0.88
N GLU A 227 28.44 8.84 -1.58
CA GLU A 227 27.04 9.07 -1.93
C GLU A 227 26.85 9.24 -3.43
N ARG A 228 25.66 8.86 -3.92
CA ARG A 228 25.19 9.10 -5.29
C ARG A 228 23.81 9.70 -5.27
N TRP A 229 23.51 10.51 -6.28
CA TRP A 229 22.23 11.20 -6.43
C TRP A 229 21.50 10.70 -7.67
N GLY A 230 20.22 10.42 -7.53
CA GLY A 230 19.41 9.85 -8.59
C GLY A 230 18.02 10.46 -8.66
N VAL A 231 17.32 10.10 -9.73
CA VAL A 231 15.93 10.49 -9.97
C VAL A 231 15.15 9.26 -10.38
N ALA A 232 14.00 9.05 -9.75
CA ALA A 232 12.97 8.12 -10.22
C ALA A 232 11.87 8.93 -10.89
N ILE A 233 11.35 8.47 -12.02
CA ILE A 233 10.37 9.19 -12.84
C ILE A 233 9.18 8.27 -13.14
N TRP A 234 7.97 8.79 -13.01
CA TRP A 234 6.75 8.09 -13.38
C TRP A 234 5.96 8.91 -14.40
N GLU A 235 5.37 8.21 -15.35
CA GLU A 235 4.55 8.75 -16.42
C GLU A 235 3.11 8.24 -16.32
N ASP A 236 2.17 8.96 -16.91
CA ASP A 236 0.76 8.57 -17.06
C ASP A 236 0.06 8.24 -15.72
N ILE A 237 0.48 8.91 -14.65
CA ILE A 237 -0.19 8.85 -13.33
C ILE A 237 -1.55 9.52 -13.45
N ASP A 238 -2.58 8.87 -12.91
CA ASP A 238 -3.92 9.43 -12.92
C ASP A 238 -3.96 10.71 -12.07
N PRO A 239 -4.32 11.87 -12.64
CA PRO A 239 -4.24 13.15 -11.97
C PRO A 239 -5.25 13.31 -10.83
N ARG A 240 -6.09 12.30 -10.53
CA ARG A 240 -7.00 12.27 -9.38
C ARG A 240 -6.40 11.54 -8.17
N ILE A 241 -5.18 11.01 -8.28
CA ILE A 241 -4.51 10.33 -7.18
C ILE A 241 -4.04 11.38 -6.18
N ASP A 242 -4.62 11.36 -4.99
CA ASP A 242 -4.29 12.27 -3.91
C ASP A 242 -3.40 11.61 -2.84
N PHE A 243 -3.47 10.28 -2.74
CA PHE A 243 -2.71 9.49 -1.77
C PHE A 243 -2.00 8.33 -2.45
N PHE A 244 -0.69 8.22 -2.19
CA PHE A 244 0.13 7.19 -2.80
C PHE A 244 1.35 6.84 -1.94
N THR A 245 1.92 5.69 -2.22
CA THR A 245 3.08 5.13 -1.53
C THR A 245 4.16 4.84 -2.56
N ILE A 246 5.42 5.20 -2.27
CA ILE A 246 6.58 4.80 -3.07
C ILE A 246 7.32 3.70 -2.32
N PHE A 247 7.44 2.54 -2.95
CA PHE A 247 8.31 1.45 -2.51
C PHE A 247 9.67 1.56 -3.19
N VAL A 248 10.73 1.53 -2.40
CA VAL A 248 12.12 1.54 -2.86
C VAL A 248 12.81 0.23 -2.53
N ARG A 249 13.29 -0.46 -3.55
CA ARG A 249 13.99 -1.75 -3.45
C ARG A 249 15.45 -1.64 -3.84
N GLY A 250 16.22 -2.65 -3.41
CA GLY A 250 17.67 -2.73 -3.63
C GLY A 250 18.51 -1.98 -2.59
N LEU A 251 17.88 -1.33 -1.61
CA LEU A 251 18.58 -0.59 -0.54
C LEU A 251 19.29 -1.51 0.46
N THR A 252 18.87 -2.77 0.56
CA THR A 252 19.48 -3.77 1.43
C THR A 252 19.49 -5.15 0.78
N ASN A 253 20.42 -6.01 1.20
CA ASN A 253 20.41 -7.45 0.91
C ASN A 253 19.65 -8.28 1.95
N SER A 254 18.93 -7.64 2.88
CA SER A 254 18.04 -8.32 3.79
C SER A 254 16.96 -9.07 3.00
N MET A 255 16.84 -10.38 3.28
CA MET A 255 15.98 -11.28 2.53
C MET A 255 15.27 -12.25 3.46
N ARG A 256 13.96 -12.43 3.23
CA ARG A 256 13.16 -13.47 3.86
C ARG A 256 12.60 -14.41 2.80
N TRP A 257 12.24 -15.61 3.24
CA TRP A 257 11.49 -16.55 2.42
C TRP A 257 10.34 -17.17 3.21
N ARG A 258 9.33 -17.60 2.46
CA ARG A 258 8.17 -18.36 2.94
C ARG A 258 7.84 -19.46 1.94
N SER A 259 7.20 -20.53 2.41
CA SER A 259 6.71 -21.57 1.50
C SER A 259 5.42 -21.10 0.82
N ARG A 260 5.29 -21.37 -0.48
CA ARG A 260 4.13 -21.00 -1.29
C ARG A 260 3.03 -22.05 -1.11
N GLU A 261 1.86 -21.66 -0.59
CA GLU A 261 0.78 -22.63 -0.33
C GLU A 261 0.10 -23.16 -1.60
N ASP A 262 0.13 -22.39 -2.70
CA ASP A 262 -0.64 -22.65 -3.93
C ASP A 262 -0.17 -23.85 -4.77
N ASN A 263 1.03 -24.39 -4.52
CA ASN A 263 1.65 -25.37 -5.42
C ASN A 263 1.54 -26.83 -4.95
N LYS A 264 0.58 -27.18 -4.08
CA LYS A 264 0.39 -28.57 -3.63
C LYS A 264 0.04 -29.58 -4.74
N ASN A 265 -0.19 -29.16 -5.99
CA ASN A 265 -0.68 -30.02 -7.06
C ASN A 265 0.18 -30.10 -8.34
N ASP A 266 1.33 -29.42 -8.45
CA ASP A 266 2.16 -29.54 -9.66
C ASP A 266 3.33 -30.51 -9.45
N ASN A 267 3.10 -31.79 -9.74
CA ASN A 267 4.06 -32.88 -9.60
C ASN A 267 5.22 -32.84 -10.62
N ASN A 268 5.29 -31.82 -11.49
CA ASN A 268 6.21 -31.83 -12.62
C ASN A 268 7.48 -30.97 -12.45
N ASN A 269 7.63 -30.21 -11.35
CA ASN A 269 8.89 -29.51 -11.07
C ASN A 269 9.14 -29.31 -9.54
N PRO A 270 9.70 -30.31 -8.84
CA PRO A 270 9.74 -30.33 -7.36
C PRO A 270 10.82 -29.45 -6.70
N ALA A 271 11.71 -28.78 -7.44
CA ALA A 271 12.87 -28.10 -6.85
C ALA A 271 12.85 -26.55 -6.96
N GLU A 272 12.17 -25.97 -7.95
CA GLU A 272 12.28 -24.52 -8.22
C GLU A 272 11.11 -23.67 -7.68
N ASN A 273 10.01 -24.29 -7.24
CA ASN A 273 8.72 -23.59 -7.11
C ASN A 273 8.04 -23.64 -5.72
N GLU A 274 8.76 -24.02 -4.66
CA GLU A 274 8.17 -24.22 -3.33
C GLU A 274 8.30 -23.01 -2.39
N ASN A 275 9.32 -22.18 -2.56
CA ASN A 275 9.61 -21.05 -1.67
C ASN A 275 9.57 -19.72 -2.44
N GLU A 276 8.93 -18.74 -1.83
CA GLU A 276 8.89 -17.36 -2.29
C GLU A 276 9.92 -16.55 -1.52
N TYR A 277 10.79 -15.84 -2.23
CA TYR A 277 11.83 -15.00 -1.65
C TYR A 277 11.44 -13.53 -1.80
N SER A 278 11.74 -12.73 -0.78
CA SER A 278 11.49 -11.29 -0.80
C SER A 278 12.67 -10.54 -0.20
N LEU A 279 13.11 -9.49 -0.90
CA LEU A 279 14.01 -8.49 -0.36
C LEU A 279 13.23 -7.43 0.40
N GLU A 280 13.81 -6.96 1.49
CA GLU A 280 13.25 -5.84 2.23
C GLU A 280 13.23 -4.57 1.37
N SER A 281 12.14 -3.83 1.46
CA SER A 281 11.81 -2.66 0.68
C SER A 281 11.50 -1.51 1.63
N LEU A 282 11.94 -0.30 1.29
CA LEU A 282 11.58 0.90 2.01
C LEU A 282 10.22 1.42 1.50
N ARG A 283 9.26 1.58 2.39
CA ARG A 283 7.94 2.18 2.13
C ARG A 283 7.96 3.65 2.54
N LEU A 284 7.55 4.53 1.62
CA LEU A 284 7.43 5.98 1.84
C LEU A 284 6.02 6.43 1.44
N ASP A 285 5.26 6.99 2.35
CA ASP A 285 3.89 7.44 2.11
C ASP A 285 3.83 8.95 1.79
N PHE A 286 2.98 9.34 0.85
CA PHE A 286 2.83 10.71 0.36
C PHE A 286 1.38 11.09 0.15
N TRP A 287 1.11 12.40 0.18
CA TRP A 287 -0.21 12.92 -0.12
C TRP A 287 -0.16 14.30 -0.79
N ARG A 288 -1.21 14.65 -1.52
CA ARG A 288 -1.43 15.98 -2.10
C ARG A 288 -2.85 16.48 -1.81
N PRO A 289 -3.07 17.80 -1.72
CA PRO A 289 -4.41 18.36 -1.68
C PRO A 289 -5.14 18.09 -3.01
N GLY A 290 -6.31 17.47 -2.95
CA GLY A 290 -7.08 17.02 -4.12
C GLY A 290 -7.85 18.12 -4.83
N ASP A 291 -7.14 19.01 -5.52
CA ASP A 291 -7.72 19.88 -6.55
C ASP A 291 -7.21 19.42 -7.92
N ASP A 292 -8.09 18.84 -8.73
CA ASP A 292 -7.81 18.40 -10.10
C ASP A 292 -7.87 19.56 -11.13
N LEU A 293 -8.37 20.73 -10.72
CA LEU A 293 -8.52 21.91 -11.56
C LEU A 293 -7.34 22.89 -11.43
N ASP A 294 -6.70 22.93 -10.26
CA ASP A 294 -5.52 23.76 -10.01
C ASP A 294 -4.34 22.90 -9.53
N GLU A 295 -3.81 22.11 -10.47
CA GLU A 295 -2.61 21.29 -10.27
C GLU A 295 -1.34 22.15 -10.17
N SER A 296 -1.31 23.09 -9.23
CA SER A 296 -0.15 23.92 -8.97
C SER A 296 1.08 23.06 -8.67
N ASP A 297 2.26 23.53 -9.10
CA ASP A 297 3.55 22.85 -8.96
C ASP A 297 3.99 22.59 -7.50
N GLU A 298 3.16 22.93 -6.50
CA GLU A 298 3.53 23.05 -5.09
C GLU A 298 3.01 21.89 -4.21
N GLU A 299 4.00 21.07 -3.86
CA GLU A 299 4.19 20.28 -2.64
C GLU A 299 3.24 19.10 -2.38
N ILE A 300 3.58 17.97 -3.00
CA ILE A 300 3.34 16.65 -2.42
C ILE A 300 4.00 16.62 -1.03
N ASN A 301 3.20 16.33 -0.02
CA ASN A 301 3.60 16.28 1.37
C ASN A 301 4.00 14.85 1.78
N VAL A 302 4.96 14.75 2.70
CA VAL A 302 5.34 13.47 3.31
C VAL A 302 4.24 13.05 4.28
N GLY A 303 3.70 11.84 4.08
CA GLY A 303 2.72 11.23 4.97
C GLY A 303 3.35 10.67 6.25
N GLN A 304 2.51 10.39 7.24
CA GLN A 304 2.90 9.63 8.43
C GLN A 304 2.39 8.18 8.28
N LYS A 305 2.99 7.24 9.03
CA LYS A 305 2.52 5.85 9.06
C LYS A 305 1.03 5.79 9.34
N GLY A 306 0.31 4.99 8.55
CA GLY A 306 -1.12 4.84 8.72
C GLY A 306 -1.96 5.98 8.19
N LEU A 307 -1.37 7.10 7.74
CA LEU A 307 -2.12 8.23 7.18
C LEU A 307 -2.88 7.80 5.93
N PHE A 308 -2.24 7.02 5.04
CA PHE A 308 -2.87 6.47 3.85
C PHE A 308 -4.11 5.66 4.22
N GLU A 309 -3.94 4.67 5.09
CA GLU A 309 -5.02 3.79 5.51
C GLU A 309 -6.11 4.56 6.23
N ARG A 310 -5.74 5.56 7.03
CA ARG A 310 -6.65 6.43 7.77
C ARG A 310 -7.51 7.27 6.85
N LEU A 311 -6.90 7.92 5.86
CA LEU A 311 -7.62 8.73 4.89
C LEU A 311 -8.46 7.87 3.95
N THR A 312 -7.97 6.68 3.58
CA THR A 312 -8.75 5.69 2.82
C THR A 312 -9.98 5.23 3.60
N CYS A 313 -9.83 4.85 4.86
CA CYS A 313 -10.95 4.49 5.73
C CYS A 313 -11.93 5.67 5.87
N GLY A 314 -11.41 6.86 6.14
CA GLY A 314 -12.20 8.10 6.21
C GLY A 314 -13.02 8.37 4.95
N ALA A 315 -12.37 8.34 3.79
CA ALA A 315 -13.00 8.58 2.50
C ALA A 315 -14.10 7.55 2.20
N ARG A 316 -13.89 6.27 2.57
CA ARG A 316 -14.93 5.23 2.44
C ARG A 316 -16.16 5.53 3.30
N LEU A 317 -15.97 6.04 4.52
CA LEU A 317 -17.09 6.42 5.39
C LEU A 317 -17.88 7.61 4.81
N VAL A 318 -17.18 8.65 4.38
CA VAL A 318 -17.78 9.82 3.74
C VAL A 318 -18.54 9.41 2.47
N ALA A 319 -17.90 8.63 1.60
CA ALA A 319 -18.50 8.14 0.36
C ALA A 319 -19.75 7.29 0.60
N ALA A 320 -19.72 6.38 1.59
CA ALA A 320 -20.88 5.56 1.93
C ALA A 320 -22.06 6.41 2.45
N ALA A 321 -21.78 7.36 3.35
CA ALA A 321 -22.79 8.25 3.91
C ALA A 321 -23.40 9.18 2.85
N SER A 322 -22.59 9.69 1.92
CA SER A 322 -23.05 10.51 0.80
C SER A 322 -23.87 9.68 -0.19
N ARG A 323 -23.39 8.48 -0.53
CA ARG A 323 -24.04 7.62 -1.55
C ARG A 323 -25.47 7.26 -1.19
N VAL A 324 -25.73 6.84 0.06
CA VAL A 324 -27.07 6.47 0.52
C VAL A 324 -28.04 7.67 0.47
N ASN A 325 -27.54 8.88 0.73
CA ASN A 325 -28.32 10.09 0.58
C ASN A 325 -28.62 10.41 -0.89
N ASP A 326 -27.62 10.28 -1.77
CA ASP A 326 -27.76 10.59 -3.19
C ASP A 326 -28.70 9.63 -3.92
N THR A 327 -28.66 8.35 -3.55
CA THR A 327 -29.54 7.31 -4.10
C THR A 327 -30.88 7.20 -3.36
N LYS A 328 -31.05 7.94 -2.25
CA LYS A 328 -32.22 7.93 -1.35
C LYS A 328 -32.56 6.53 -0.83
N SER A 329 -31.54 5.72 -0.57
CA SER A 329 -31.72 4.38 0.00
C SER A 329 -31.90 4.43 1.52
N LEU A 330 -32.53 3.40 2.07
CA LEU A 330 -32.73 3.13 3.50
C LEU A 330 -32.26 1.70 3.80
N PRO A 331 -30.95 1.44 3.73
CA PRO A 331 -30.41 0.08 3.66
C PRO A 331 -30.66 -0.73 4.93
N ALA A 332 -30.59 -0.11 6.12
CA ALA A 332 -30.87 -0.79 7.39
C ALA A 332 -32.32 -1.32 7.45
N GLU A 333 -33.29 -0.49 7.07
CA GLU A 333 -34.70 -0.88 6.96
C GLU A 333 -34.90 -1.97 5.90
N GLY A 334 -34.29 -1.79 4.71
CA GLY A 334 -34.37 -2.77 3.63
C GLY A 334 -33.80 -4.15 4.01
N PHE A 335 -32.68 -4.19 4.73
CA PHE A 335 -32.13 -5.46 5.23
C PHE A 335 -33.05 -6.10 6.26
N ALA A 336 -33.60 -5.31 7.20
CA ALA A 336 -34.53 -5.80 8.21
C ALA A 336 -35.80 -6.42 7.59
N GLU A 337 -36.36 -5.81 6.54
CA GLU A 337 -37.51 -6.33 5.80
C GLU A 337 -37.24 -7.65 5.11
N LEU A 338 -36.00 -7.89 4.68
CA LEU A 338 -35.56 -9.17 4.14
C LEU A 338 -35.20 -10.21 5.22
N GLY A 339 -35.32 -9.84 6.51
CA GLY A 339 -34.91 -10.67 7.64
C GLY A 339 -33.38 -10.88 7.70
N LEU A 340 -32.62 -9.91 7.19
CA LEU A 340 -31.18 -9.91 7.15
C LEU A 340 -30.61 -8.93 8.18
N ASP A 341 -29.57 -9.37 8.87
CA ASP A 341 -28.72 -8.54 9.72
C ASP A 341 -27.43 -8.25 8.93
N TRP A 342 -26.89 -7.04 9.01
CA TRP A 342 -25.62 -6.69 8.36
C TRP A 342 -24.49 -7.66 8.74
N LYS A 343 -24.54 -8.24 9.95
CA LYS A 343 -23.59 -9.25 10.45
C LYS A 343 -23.57 -10.52 9.59
N LYS A 344 -24.68 -10.84 8.91
CA LYS A 344 -24.79 -11.96 7.96
C LYS A 344 -24.36 -11.60 6.53
N LEU A 345 -24.05 -10.32 6.29
CA LEU A 345 -23.66 -9.76 4.99
C LEU A 345 -22.16 -9.37 4.98
N LEU A 346 -21.41 -9.93 5.93
CA LEU A 346 -19.96 -9.82 5.96
C LEU A 346 -19.34 -10.67 4.86
N ASP A 347 -18.25 -10.16 4.30
CA ASP A 347 -17.40 -10.95 3.42
C ASP A 347 -16.83 -12.15 4.20
N PRO A 348 -16.60 -13.31 3.57
CA PRO A 348 -15.89 -14.41 4.24
C PRO A 348 -14.51 -13.91 4.69
N ALA A 349 -14.01 -14.45 5.82
CA ALA A 349 -12.66 -14.15 6.26
C ALA A 349 -11.67 -14.60 5.18
N VAL A 350 -10.80 -13.68 4.75
CA VAL A 350 -9.73 -13.95 3.80
C VAL A 350 -8.41 -13.71 4.52
N ASP A 351 -7.43 -14.56 4.25
CA ASP A 351 -6.07 -14.35 4.75
C ASP A 351 -5.54 -12.97 4.27
N PRO A 352 -4.95 -12.15 5.16
CA PRO A 352 -4.31 -10.90 4.80
C PRO A 352 -3.36 -10.95 3.61
N ASP A 353 -2.56 -12.00 3.51
CA ASP A 353 -1.60 -12.13 2.44
C ASP A 353 -2.29 -12.41 1.11
N VAL A 354 -3.39 -13.18 1.13
CA VAL A 354 -4.23 -13.50 -0.03
C VAL A 354 -4.97 -12.26 -0.57
N LEU A 355 -5.35 -11.31 0.29
CA LEU A 355 -5.96 -10.04 -0.15
C LEU A 355 -5.00 -9.16 -0.96
N ARG A 356 -3.69 -9.23 -0.67
CA ARG A 356 -2.65 -8.50 -1.40
C ARG A 356 -2.37 -9.05 -2.79
N GLU A 357 -2.81 -10.28 -3.09
CA GLU A 357 -2.56 -10.99 -4.37
C GLU A 357 -3.54 -10.60 -5.49
N GLY A 358 -4.26 -9.49 -5.35
CA GLY A 358 -5.21 -9.04 -6.37
C GLY A 358 -6.45 -9.94 -6.48
N ILE A 359 -6.81 -10.64 -5.39
CA ILE A 359 -8.04 -11.43 -5.32
C ILE A 359 -9.26 -10.51 -5.24
N SER A 360 -10.35 -10.93 -5.86
CA SER A 360 -11.58 -10.13 -5.87
C SER A 360 -12.41 -10.35 -4.61
N PRO A 361 -12.98 -9.28 -4.01
CA PRO A 361 -13.85 -9.44 -2.85
C PRO A 361 -15.08 -10.29 -3.18
N SER A 362 -15.70 -10.89 -2.17
CA SER A 362 -16.84 -11.78 -2.40
C SER A 362 -18.07 -11.05 -2.96
N LEU A 363 -18.80 -11.73 -3.82
CA LEU A 363 -20.11 -11.33 -4.34
C LEU A 363 -21.25 -12.09 -3.63
N LYS A 364 -20.96 -13.05 -2.74
CA LYS A 364 -21.97 -13.84 -2.02
C LYS A 364 -22.97 -12.99 -1.21
N PRO A 365 -22.56 -11.92 -0.51
CA PRO A 365 -23.52 -11.09 0.21
C PRO A 365 -24.56 -10.46 -0.73
N LEU A 366 -24.14 -9.99 -1.90
CA LEU A 366 -25.04 -9.44 -2.92
C LEU A 366 -25.97 -10.53 -3.46
N ALA A 367 -25.45 -11.71 -3.80
CA ALA A 367 -26.27 -12.84 -4.26
C ALA A 367 -27.32 -13.28 -3.21
N THR A 368 -26.97 -13.19 -1.92
CA THR A 368 -27.88 -13.50 -0.80
C THR A 368 -29.05 -12.53 -0.75
N ILE A 369 -28.79 -11.23 -0.89
CA ILE A 369 -29.84 -10.20 -0.94
C ILE A 369 -30.75 -10.42 -2.15
N LEU A 370 -30.18 -10.59 -3.35
CA LEU A 370 -30.96 -10.81 -4.57
C LEU A 370 -31.80 -12.09 -4.48
N SER A 371 -31.30 -13.14 -3.83
CA SER A 371 -32.05 -14.37 -3.57
C SER A 371 -33.25 -14.13 -2.65
N LYS A 372 -33.09 -13.33 -1.60
CA LYS A 372 -34.19 -12.94 -0.71
C LYS A 372 -35.25 -12.14 -1.43
N ILE A 373 -34.84 -11.18 -2.26
CA ILE A 373 -35.75 -10.39 -3.11
C ILE A 373 -36.49 -11.30 -4.10
N ASN A 374 -35.79 -12.20 -4.79
CA ASN A 374 -36.40 -13.14 -5.74
C ASN A 374 -37.44 -14.06 -5.07
N ALA A 375 -37.25 -14.40 -3.78
CA ALA A 375 -38.19 -15.21 -3.01
C ALA A 375 -39.47 -14.46 -2.57
N MET A 376 -39.50 -13.13 -2.65
CA MET A 376 -40.70 -12.35 -2.34
C MET A 376 -41.78 -12.61 -3.39
N LYS A 377 -43.04 -12.74 -2.98
CA LYS A 377 -44.14 -13.11 -3.90
C LYS A 377 -44.67 -11.94 -4.73
N SER A 378 -44.69 -10.74 -4.14
CA SER A 378 -45.25 -9.53 -4.74
C SER A 378 -44.17 -8.76 -5.51
N PRO A 379 -44.38 -8.47 -6.81
CA PRO A 379 -43.47 -7.61 -7.58
C PRO A 379 -43.34 -6.20 -7.01
N ALA A 380 -44.39 -5.66 -6.40
CA ALA A 380 -44.36 -4.34 -5.77
C ALA A 380 -43.42 -4.33 -4.55
N ASP A 381 -43.55 -5.35 -3.69
CA ASP A 381 -42.73 -5.48 -2.49
C ASP A 381 -41.25 -5.71 -2.88
N ARG A 382 -40.98 -6.39 -4.00
CA ARG A 382 -39.62 -6.54 -4.55
C ARG A 382 -39.03 -5.18 -4.92
N GLY A 383 -39.76 -4.35 -5.68
CA GLY A 383 -39.29 -3.03 -6.09
C GLY A 383 -39.07 -2.10 -4.90
N GLU A 384 -39.93 -2.19 -3.88
CA GLU A 384 -39.75 -1.44 -2.63
C GLU A 384 -38.48 -1.88 -1.89
N ALA A 385 -38.26 -3.19 -1.74
CA ALA A 385 -37.05 -3.72 -1.10
C ALA A 385 -35.77 -3.34 -1.88
N VAL A 386 -35.81 -3.39 -3.21
CA VAL A 386 -34.69 -2.95 -4.05
C VAL A 386 -34.41 -1.47 -3.84
N ARG A 387 -35.44 -0.60 -3.88
CA ARG A 387 -35.26 0.84 -3.65
C ARG A 387 -34.72 1.15 -2.25
N LYS A 388 -35.18 0.46 -1.22
CA LYS A 388 -34.64 0.64 0.14
C LYS A 388 -33.18 0.25 0.24
N ILE A 389 -32.74 -0.82 -0.44
CA ILE A 389 -31.35 -1.29 -0.31
C ILE A 389 -30.40 -0.54 -1.26
N PHE A 390 -30.79 -0.41 -2.53
CA PHE A 390 -29.93 0.06 -3.62
C PHE A 390 -30.30 1.47 -4.12
N GLY A 391 -31.43 2.02 -3.66
CA GLY A 391 -31.91 3.33 -4.09
C GLY A 391 -32.56 3.31 -5.48
N ASP A 392 -32.80 4.51 -6.02
CA ASP A 392 -33.55 4.72 -7.27
C ASP A 392 -32.93 4.07 -8.52
N PHE A 393 -31.63 3.77 -8.49
CA PHE A 393 -30.92 3.15 -9.60
C PHE A 393 -30.89 1.61 -9.54
N GLY A 394 -31.16 1.02 -8.37
CA GLY A 394 -31.08 -0.42 -8.15
C GLY A 394 -31.98 -1.23 -9.07
N ASP A 395 -33.24 -0.80 -9.21
CA ASP A 395 -34.21 -1.46 -10.10
C ASP A 395 -33.69 -1.53 -11.54
N ARG A 396 -33.16 -0.41 -12.05
CA ARG A 396 -32.63 -0.32 -13.42
C ARG A 396 -31.41 -1.20 -13.60
N SER A 397 -30.51 -1.25 -12.62
CA SER A 397 -29.32 -2.10 -12.69
C SER A 397 -29.68 -3.58 -12.68
N ILE A 398 -30.63 -4.00 -11.85
CA ILE A 398 -31.11 -5.39 -11.83
C ILE A 398 -31.80 -5.74 -13.15
N GLU A 399 -32.66 -4.85 -13.66
CA GLU A 399 -33.36 -5.04 -14.93
C GLU A 399 -32.40 -5.10 -16.13
N SER A 400 -31.37 -4.25 -16.15
CA SER A 400 -30.30 -4.22 -17.15
C SER A 400 -29.54 -5.56 -17.17
N LEU A 401 -29.10 -6.05 -16.00
CA LEU A 401 -28.42 -7.34 -15.89
C LEU A 401 -29.32 -8.52 -16.29
N ALA A 402 -30.58 -8.52 -15.84
CA ALA A 402 -31.52 -9.58 -16.18
C ALA A 402 -31.83 -9.60 -17.68
N SER A 403 -32.01 -8.43 -18.28
CA SER A 403 -32.27 -8.28 -19.72
C SER A 403 -31.07 -8.69 -20.56
N SER A 404 -29.86 -8.37 -20.13
CA SER A 404 -28.64 -8.67 -20.89
C SER A 404 -28.33 -10.16 -20.98
N ILE A 405 -28.74 -10.95 -19.99
CA ILE A 405 -28.57 -12.42 -20.02
C ILE A 405 -29.78 -13.17 -20.59
N ALA A 406 -30.97 -12.55 -20.60
CA ALA A 406 -32.20 -13.20 -21.07
C ALA A 406 -32.44 -13.03 -22.58
N LYS A 407 -31.91 -11.99 -23.21
CA LYS A 407 -32.12 -11.74 -24.65
C LYS A 407 -31.05 -12.46 -25.49
N PRO A 408 -31.43 -13.22 -26.53
CA PRO A 408 -30.45 -13.65 -27.53
C PRO A 408 -29.86 -12.39 -28.18
N GLU A 409 -28.54 -12.21 -28.11
CA GLU A 409 -27.90 -11.16 -28.92
C GLU A 409 -27.80 -11.69 -30.34
N GLU A 410 -28.00 -10.84 -31.34
CA GLU A 410 -27.88 -11.22 -32.76
C GLU A 410 -26.47 -10.93 -33.32
N ASN A 411 -25.52 -10.53 -32.46
CA ASN A 411 -24.22 -9.98 -32.85
C ASN A 411 -23.07 -10.94 -32.47
N GLU A 412 -21.83 -10.64 -32.87
CA GLU A 412 -20.61 -11.43 -32.51
C GLU A 412 -20.47 -11.71 -31.00
N ARG A 413 -21.07 -10.88 -30.15
CA ARG A 413 -21.12 -11.05 -28.67
C ARG A 413 -21.98 -12.24 -28.21
N ALA A 414 -22.93 -12.68 -29.02
CA ALA A 414 -23.76 -13.85 -28.71
C ALA A 414 -22.92 -15.12 -28.57
N GLY A 415 -21.90 -15.28 -29.42
CA GLY A 415 -20.93 -16.37 -29.33
C GLY A 415 -20.11 -16.29 -28.05
N GLN A 416 -19.59 -15.10 -27.73
CA GLN A 416 -18.80 -14.88 -26.52
C GLN A 416 -19.58 -15.21 -25.24
N ARG A 417 -20.86 -14.79 -25.17
CA ARG A 417 -21.73 -15.04 -24.03
C ARG A 417 -22.16 -16.49 -23.91
N SER A 418 -22.51 -17.15 -25.02
CA SER A 418 -22.82 -18.59 -25.01
C SER A 418 -21.60 -19.41 -24.55
N ASP A 419 -20.40 -19.04 -24.99
CA ASP A 419 -19.16 -19.68 -24.54
C ASP A 419 -18.87 -19.40 -23.05
N ALA A 420 -19.17 -18.19 -22.57
CA ALA A 420 -19.07 -17.86 -21.15
C ALA A 420 -20.07 -18.69 -20.31
N PHE A 421 -21.32 -18.84 -20.76
CA PHE A 421 -22.31 -19.71 -20.10
C PHE A 421 -21.85 -21.16 -20.02
N LYS A 422 -21.31 -21.71 -21.11
CA LYS A 422 -20.74 -23.06 -21.11
C LYS A 422 -19.59 -23.19 -20.12
N LYS A 423 -18.66 -22.22 -20.10
CA LYS A 423 -17.51 -22.22 -19.16
C LYS A 423 -17.96 -22.17 -17.70
N LEU A 424 -19.02 -21.43 -17.40
CA LEU A 424 -19.58 -21.32 -16.05
C LEU A 424 -20.53 -22.48 -15.68
N GLY A 425 -20.88 -23.33 -16.66
CA GLY A 425 -21.83 -24.43 -16.50
C GLY A 425 -23.24 -23.91 -16.23
N LEU A 426 -23.66 -22.87 -16.93
CA LEU A 426 -24.98 -22.24 -16.83
C LEU A 426 -25.93 -22.75 -17.93
N ASP A 427 -27.19 -22.93 -17.58
CA ASP A 427 -28.25 -23.33 -18.52
C ASP A 427 -28.93 -22.09 -19.10
N GLU A 428 -28.67 -21.83 -20.39
CA GLU A 428 -29.22 -20.68 -21.12
C GLU A 428 -30.75 -20.69 -21.19
N GLN A 429 -31.38 -21.86 -21.36
CA GLN A 429 -32.85 -21.96 -21.41
C GLN A 429 -33.48 -21.65 -20.06
N LYS A 430 -32.85 -22.12 -18.98
CA LYS A 430 -33.26 -21.80 -17.61
C LYS A 430 -33.16 -20.30 -17.35
N ILE A 431 -32.05 -19.67 -17.75
CA ILE A 431 -31.82 -18.22 -17.59
C ILE A 431 -32.87 -17.40 -18.36
N GLN A 432 -33.17 -17.76 -19.60
CA GLN A 432 -34.20 -17.07 -20.39
C GLN A 432 -35.58 -17.13 -19.72
N LYS A 433 -35.91 -18.24 -19.07
CA LYS A 433 -37.19 -18.43 -18.37
C LYS A 433 -37.26 -17.67 -17.05
N ASN A 434 -36.17 -17.65 -16.29
CA ASN A 434 -36.08 -16.99 -14.98
C ASN A 434 -34.86 -16.03 -14.94
N PRO A 435 -34.92 -14.85 -15.57
CA PRO A 435 -33.77 -13.96 -15.72
C PRO A 435 -33.11 -13.54 -14.40
N LEU A 436 -33.91 -13.19 -13.38
CA LEU A 436 -33.37 -12.78 -12.07
C LEU A 436 -32.66 -13.94 -11.35
N GLU A 437 -33.19 -15.16 -11.44
CA GLU A 437 -32.54 -16.36 -10.91
C GLU A 437 -31.22 -16.62 -11.66
N GLY A 438 -31.22 -16.40 -12.97
CA GLY A 438 -30.02 -16.46 -13.81
C GLY A 438 -28.94 -15.48 -13.38
N VAL A 439 -29.29 -14.22 -13.07
CA VAL A 439 -28.34 -13.23 -12.57
C VAL A 439 -27.70 -13.71 -11.26
N ILE A 440 -28.50 -14.25 -10.33
CA ILE A 440 -28.01 -14.79 -9.06
C ILE A 440 -27.04 -15.95 -9.30
N GLU A 441 -27.38 -16.86 -10.22
CA GLU A 441 -26.53 -18.00 -10.57
C GLU A 441 -25.20 -17.55 -11.17
N VAL A 442 -25.22 -16.59 -12.10
CA VAL A 442 -24.02 -15.97 -12.67
C VAL A 442 -23.16 -15.35 -11.58
N ILE A 443 -23.74 -14.55 -10.67
CA ILE A 443 -22.98 -13.90 -9.58
C ILE A 443 -22.28 -14.95 -8.71
N ASN A 444 -22.97 -16.04 -8.35
CA ASN A 444 -22.37 -17.13 -7.57
C ASN A 444 -21.22 -17.83 -8.32
N LYS A 445 -21.34 -17.99 -9.65
CA LYS A 445 -20.28 -18.58 -10.47
C LYS A 445 -19.08 -17.64 -10.64
N LEU A 446 -19.33 -16.33 -10.78
CA LEU A 446 -18.27 -15.31 -10.81
C LEU A 446 -17.53 -15.22 -9.48
N ASP A 447 -18.22 -15.34 -8.34
CA ASP A 447 -17.60 -15.35 -7.01
C ASP A 447 -16.58 -16.49 -6.84
N ALA A 448 -16.82 -17.63 -7.47
CA ALA A 448 -15.91 -18.78 -7.43
C ALA A 448 -14.58 -18.54 -8.19
N ILE A 449 -14.51 -17.51 -9.05
CA ILE A 449 -13.28 -17.14 -9.76
C ILE A 449 -12.43 -16.26 -8.85
N ALA A 450 -11.33 -16.78 -8.31
CA ALA A 450 -10.52 -16.07 -7.32
C ALA A 450 -9.79 -14.84 -7.91
N LYS A 451 -9.18 -14.98 -9.09
CA LYS A 451 -8.37 -13.95 -9.73
C LYS A 451 -9.22 -12.82 -10.31
N ARG A 452 -8.84 -11.57 -10.01
CA ARG A 452 -9.60 -10.36 -10.41
C ARG A 452 -9.69 -10.15 -11.91
N VAL A 453 -8.58 -10.31 -12.64
CA VAL A 453 -8.56 -10.12 -14.11
C VAL A 453 -9.48 -11.14 -14.78
N GLU A 454 -9.34 -12.42 -14.44
CA GLU A 454 -10.17 -13.50 -14.98
C GLU A 454 -11.65 -13.30 -14.66
N ARG A 455 -11.98 -12.91 -13.42
CA ARG A 455 -13.37 -12.60 -13.03
C ARG A 455 -13.92 -11.41 -13.81
N TYR A 456 -13.11 -10.37 -14.02
CA TYR A 456 -13.51 -9.18 -14.76
C TYR A 456 -13.80 -9.52 -16.23
N GLU A 457 -12.91 -10.25 -16.90
CA GLU A 457 -13.10 -10.70 -18.28
C GLU A 457 -14.33 -11.60 -18.43
N MET A 458 -14.53 -12.52 -17.49
CA MET A 458 -15.71 -13.38 -17.46
C MET A 458 -16.99 -12.57 -17.25
N LYS A 459 -17.00 -11.61 -16.32
CA LYS A 459 -18.12 -10.69 -16.10
C LYS A 459 -18.47 -9.92 -17.38
N GLN A 460 -17.46 -9.38 -18.07
CA GLN A 460 -17.64 -8.67 -19.34
C GLN A 460 -18.18 -9.60 -20.44
N SER A 461 -17.69 -10.85 -20.50
CA SER A 461 -18.16 -11.83 -21.48
C SER A 461 -19.62 -12.23 -21.25
N VAL A 462 -20.10 -12.22 -20.00
CA VAL A 462 -21.48 -12.57 -19.65
C VAL A 462 -22.44 -11.40 -19.80
N PHE A 463 -22.10 -10.21 -19.31
CA PHE A 463 -23.02 -9.08 -19.24
C PHE A 463 -22.78 -8.01 -20.31
N GLY A 464 -21.67 -8.07 -21.04
CA GLY A 464 -21.32 -7.08 -22.06
C GLY A 464 -21.29 -5.66 -21.49
N GLN A 465 -21.97 -4.73 -22.16
CA GLN A 465 -22.03 -3.33 -21.74
C GLN A 465 -22.72 -3.12 -20.38
N ASP A 466 -23.63 -4.04 -20.02
CA ASP A 466 -24.37 -4.02 -18.76
C ASP A 466 -23.53 -4.55 -17.58
N ALA A 467 -22.30 -5.02 -17.80
CA ALA A 467 -21.41 -5.46 -16.73
C ALA A 467 -21.19 -4.40 -15.64
N ARG A 468 -21.26 -3.11 -16.00
CA ARG A 468 -21.16 -1.98 -15.07
C ARG A 468 -22.31 -1.92 -14.07
N SER A 469 -23.50 -2.40 -14.44
CA SER A 469 -24.65 -2.47 -13.54
C SER A 469 -24.39 -3.35 -12.32
N LEU A 470 -23.57 -4.41 -12.47
CA LEU A 470 -23.17 -5.26 -11.34
C LEU A 470 -22.24 -4.51 -10.38
N ASP A 471 -21.30 -3.72 -10.91
CA ASP A 471 -20.37 -2.92 -10.10
C ASP A 471 -21.14 -1.85 -9.30
N THR A 472 -22.13 -1.20 -9.93
CA THR A 472 -23.04 -0.26 -9.27
C THR A 472 -23.79 -0.91 -8.11
N LEU A 473 -24.44 -2.06 -8.34
CA LEU A 473 -25.16 -2.77 -7.28
C LEU A 473 -24.24 -3.17 -6.13
N LEU A 474 -23.01 -3.60 -6.43
CA LEU A 474 -22.04 -3.98 -5.42
C LEU A 474 -21.58 -2.77 -4.60
N ARG A 475 -21.37 -1.62 -5.23
CA ARG A 475 -21.03 -0.34 -4.56
C ARG A 475 -22.18 0.12 -3.66
N ASP A 476 -23.41 0.08 -4.15
CA ASP A 476 -24.60 0.50 -3.40
C ASP A 476 -24.85 -0.44 -2.22
N PHE A 477 -24.71 -1.76 -2.42
CA PHE A 477 -24.74 -2.74 -1.33
C PHE A 477 -23.68 -2.46 -0.26
N ARG A 478 -22.41 -2.26 -0.65
CA ARG A 478 -21.32 -2.02 0.31
C ARG A 478 -21.55 -0.73 1.09
N SER A 479 -21.94 0.33 0.42
CA SER A 479 -22.28 1.61 1.05
C SER A 479 -23.44 1.44 2.02
N GLY A 480 -24.47 0.68 1.62
CA GLY A 480 -25.61 0.37 2.47
C GLY A 480 -25.24 -0.47 3.70
N ARG A 481 -24.36 -1.46 3.55
CA ARG A 481 -23.81 -2.23 4.68
C ARG A 481 -23.04 -1.31 5.63
N THR A 482 -22.15 -0.46 5.11
CA THR A 482 -21.38 0.50 5.93
C THR A 482 -22.32 1.42 6.72
N VAL A 483 -23.36 1.97 6.09
CA VAL A 483 -24.35 2.81 6.78
C VAL A 483 -25.13 2.03 7.83
N ALA A 484 -25.57 0.80 7.55
CA ALA A 484 -26.25 -0.03 8.55
C ALA A 484 -25.34 -0.34 9.77
N VAL A 485 -24.03 -0.45 9.58
CA VAL A 485 -23.07 -0.59 10.70
C VAL A 485 -22.88 0.72 11.45
N LEU A 486 -22.87 1.86 10.75
CA LEU A 486 -22.81 3.18 11.38
C LEU A 486 -24.06 3.45 12.23
N ASP A 487 -25.24 3.01 11.77
CA ASP A 487 -26.48 3.07 12.53
C ASP A 487 -26.41 2.17 13.79
N ASP A 488 -25.85 0.94 13.69
CA ASP A 488 -25.62 0.04 14.84
C ASP A 488 -24.60 0.64 15.85
N LEU A 489 -23.69 1.49 15.39
CA LEU A 489 -22.74 2.24 16.21
C LEU A 489 -23.25 3.61 16.67
N GLU A 490 -24.49 3.98 16.33
CA GLU A 490 -25.09 5.29 16.63
C GLU A 490 -24.28 6.50 16.11
N VAL A 491 -23.55 6.33 15.01
CA VAL A 491 -22.75 7.41 14.38
C VAL A 491 -23.64 8.27 13.46
N ASP A 492 -23.62 9.59 13.65
CA ASP A 492 -24.36 10.53 12.80
C ASP A 492 -23.76 10.62 11.38
N THR A 493 -24.38 9.90 10.44
CA THR A 493 -24.02 9.89 9.03
C THR A 493 -24.16 11.26 8.36
N ARG A 494 -25.02 12.15 8.86
CA ARG A 494 -25.17 13.51 8.29
C ARG A 494 -23.92 14.34 8.53
N ARG A 495 -23.34 14.21 9.73
CA ARG A 495 -22.08 14.86 10.11
C ARG A 495 -20.92 14.32 9.29
N LEU A 496 -20.85 13.00 9.06
CA LEU A 496 -19.78 12.38 8.28
C LEU A 496 -19.64 12.98 6.87
N ARG A 497 -20.75 13.37 6.23
CA ARG A 497 -20.72 13.98 4.88
C ARG A 497 -20.10 15.37 4.82
N THR A 498 -19.95 16.04 5.97
CA THR A 498 -19.50 17.43 6.06
C THR A 498 -18.08 17.59 6.57
N VAL A 499 -17.45 16.50 7.01
CA VAL A 499 -16.12 16.51 7.60
C VAL A 499 -15.10 15.93 6.63
N PHE A 500 -13.84 16.26 6.84
CA PHE A 500 -12.74 15.67 6.09
C PHE A 500 -12.54 14.19 6.46
N SER A 501 -11.96 13.39 5.55
CA SER A 501 -11.72 11.95 5.75
C SER A 501 -11.04 11.63 7.08
N GLY A 502 -10.03 12.42 7.46
CA GLY A 502 -9.30 12.24 8.72
C GLY A 502 -10.14 12.44 9.98
N GLU A 503 -11.20 13.24 9.92
CA GLU A 503 -12.15 13.44 11.02
C GLU A 503 -13.26 12.37 11.02
N ALA A 504 -13.71 11.93 9.84
CA ALA A 504 -14.71 10.89 9.69
C ALA A 504 -14.30 9.58 10.39
N ILE A 505 -13.04 9.16 10.21
CA ILE A 505 -12.50 7.96 10.86
C ILE A 505 -12.35 8.10 12.37
N GLU A 506 -12.07 9.30 12.90
CA GLU A 506 -11.98 9.53 14.35
C GLU A 506 -13.34 9.50 15.03
N ALA A 507 -14.38 9.99 14.34
CA ALA A 507 -15.76 9.89 14.81
C ALA A 507 -16.16 8.42 14.99
N VAL A 508 -15.84 7.56 14.01
CA VAL A 508 -16.14 6.12 14.08
C VAL A 508 -15.24 5.38 15.06
N ARG A 509 -13.95 5.72 15.12
CA ARG A 509 -13.00 5.11 16.07
C ARG A 509 -13.47 5.26 17.52
N SER A 510 -13.97 6.44 17.88
CA SER A 510 -14.46 6.72 19.22
C SER A 510 -15.58 5.76 19.64
N GLU A 511 -16.43 5.33 18.70
CA GLU A 511 -17.50 4.36 18.95
C GLU A 511 -16.99 2.92 18.94
N LEU A 512 -16.08 2.58 18.01
CA LEU A 512 -15.44 1.26 17.98
C LEU A 512 -14.67 0.96 19.27
N ASP A 513 -14.05 1.97 19.87
CA ASP A 513 -13.32 1.85 21.13
C ASP A 513 -14.22 1.56 22.34
N ARG A 514 -15.53 1.85 22.24
CA ARG A 514 -16.54 1.55 23.28
C ARG A 514 -17.11 0.14 23.21
N LEU A 515 -16.80 -0.62 22.15
CA LEU A 515 -17.29 -1.98 22.00
C LEU A 515 -16.72 -2.92 23.08
N PRO A 516 -17.52 -3.90 23.56
CA PRO A 516 -17.21 -4.66 24.77
C PRO A 516 -16.06 -5.67 24.61
N ASP A 517 -15.81 -6.15 23.39
CA ASP A 517 -14.78 -7.14 23.10
C ASP A 517 -14.17 -6.96 21.70
N ASP A 518 -12.97 -7.53 21.51
CA ASP A 518 -12.23 -7.44 20.26
C ASP A 518 -12.93 -8.14 19.09
N ALA A 519 -13.65 -9.24 19.34
CA ALA A 519 -14.37 -9.95 18.28
C ALA A 519 -15.56 -9.13 17.75
N ALA A 520 -16.25 -8.39 18.61
CA ALA A 520 -17.26 -7.42 18.24
C ALA A 520 -16.61 -6.28 17.44
N ARG A 521 -15.50 -5.71 17.93
CA ARG A 521 -14.76 -4.64 17.24
C ARG A 521 -14.35 -5.06 15.82
N GLN A 522 -13.73 -6.23 15.67
CA GLN A 522 -13.28 -6.73 14.36
C GLN A 522 -14.45 -6.96 13.39
N ARG A 523 -15.60 -7.44 13.89
CA ARG A 523 -16.81 -7.58 13.06
C ARG A 523 -17.35 -6.25 12.55
N HIS A 524 -17.38 -5.21 13.40
CA HIS A 524 -17.81 -3.87 12.96
C HIS A 524 -16.83 -3.26 11.96
N ILE A 525 -15.52 -3.38 12.21
CA ILE A 525 -14.48 -2.95 11.27
C ILE A 525 -14.66 -3.63 9.90
N GLN A 526 -14.91 -4.95 9.89
CA GLN A 526 -15.19 -5.69 8.66
C GLN A 526 -16.49 -5.23 7.98
N GLY A 527 -17.53 -4.92 8.76
CA GLY A 527 -18.80 -4.38 8.23
C GLY A 527 -18.60 -3.03 7.54
N LEU A 528 -17.84 -2.14 8.17
CA LEU A 528 -17.55 -0.79 7.68
C LEU A 528 -16.68 -0.80 6.41
N PHE A 529 -15.65 -1.62 6.36
CA PHE A 529 -14.58 -1.52 5.36
C PHE A 529 -14.39 -2.77 4.48
N GLY A 530 -15.16 -3.84 4.72
CA GLY A 530 -15.07 -5.12 4.01
C GLY A 530 -13.98 -6.05 4.53
N ALA A 531 -13.66 -7.10 3.77
CA ALA A 531 -12.69 -8.14 4.15
C ALA A 531 -11.30 -7.59 4.51
N GLU A 532 -10.83 -6.55 3.81
CA GLU A 532 -9.55 -5.87 4.07
C GLU A 532 -9.62 -4.89 5.25
N GLY A 533 -10.82 -4.61 5.74
CA GLY A 533 -11.11 -3.65 6.78
C GLY A 533 -10.23 -3.75 8.01
N PRO A 534 -10.09 -4.94 8.62
CA PRO A 534 -9.23 -5.16 9.79
C PRO A 534 -7.79 -4.70 9.59
N GLN A 535 -7.18 -5.02 8.45
CA GLN A 535 -5.79 -4.63 8.16
C GLN A 535 -5.67 -3.14 7.89
N LEU A 536 -6.58 -2.60 7.07
CA LEU A 536 -6.62 -1.17 6.78
C LEU A 536 -6.82 -0.38 8.07
N TYR A 537 -7.76 -0.78 8.92
CA TYR A 537 -8.01 -0.10 10.19
C TYR A 537 -6.85 -0.21 11.17
N THR A 538 -6.17 -1.36 11.21
CA THR A 538 -4.94 -1.52 12.02
C THR A 538 -3.84 -0.59 11.53
N GLY A 539 -3.64 -0.47 10.22
CA GLY A 539 -2.74 0.51 9.63
C GLY A 539 -3.14 1.94 9.98
N ALA A 540 -4.43 2.27 9.82
CA ALA A 540 -5.00 3.60 10.08
C ALA A 540 -4.86 4.07 11.53
N THR A 541 -4.79 3.14 12.47
CA THR A 541 -4.68 3.40 13.91
C THR A 541 -3.25 3.20 14.44
N GLY A 542 -2.31 2.81 13.58
CA GLY A 542 -0.88 2.78 13.87
C GLY A 542 -0.34 4.15 14.28
N VAL A 543 0.74 4.14 15.07
CA VAL A 543 1.37 5.25 15.82
C VAL A 543 1.42 6.60 15.07
N ARG A 544 1.24 7.69 15.82
CA ARG A 544 1.29 9.09 15.35
C ARG A 544 2.63 9.74 15.73
N GLU A 545 3.12 10.60 14.82
CA GLU A 545 4.27 11.52 14.89
C GLU A 545 5.65 10.98 14.46
N GLY A 546 6.07 11.38 13.25
CA GLY A 546 7.41 11.17 12.70
C GLY A 546 7.40 11.16 11.16
N ILE A 547 8.54 11.42 10.51
CA ILE A 547 8.74 11.04 9.10
C ILE A 547 8.95 9.52 9.10
N ASP A 548 7.83 8.80 9.14
CA ASP A 548 7.82 7.36 9.34
C ASP A 548 7.86 6.65 7.99
N HIS A 549 9.08 6.28 7.64
CA HIS A 549 9.38 5.25 6.68
C HIS A 549 9.14 3.87 7.33
N GLU A 550 8.85 2.85 6.53
CA GLU A 550 8.74 1.48 7.02
C GLU A 550 9.60 0.54 6.16
N TRP A 551 10.40 -0.29 6.81
CA TRP A 551 11.09 -1.40 6.13
C TRP A 551 10.15 -2.61 6.09
N VAL A 552 9.77 -3.04 4.88
CA VAL A 552 8.77 -4.08 4.65
C VAL A 552 9.25 -5.14 3.67
N PHE A 553 8.91 -6.40 3.92
CA PHE A 553 9.14 -7.49 2.96
C PHE A 553 7.96 -7.60 2.01
N ARG A 554 8.20 -7.29 0.73
CA ARG A 554 7.19 -7.38 -0.33
C ARG A 554 7.42 -8.62 -1.19
N TYR A 555 6.47 -9.55 -1.15
CA TYR A 555 6.44 -10.74 -1.98
C TYR A 555 5.77 -10.43 -3.33
N GLU A 556 6.40 -10.84 -4.44
CA GLU A 556 5.86 -10.63 -5.79
C GLU A 556 4.99 -11.81 -6.19
N THR A 557 3.69 -11.58 -6.39
CA THR A 557 2.83 -12.61 -6.95
C THR A 557 3.15 -12.81 -8.43
N ALA A 558 3.58 -14.02 -8.80
CA ALA A 558 3.72 -14.42 -10.20
C ALA A 558 2.36 -14.24 -10.92
N GLY A 559 2.20 -13.16 -11.67
CA GLY A 559 0.97 -12.80 -12.37
C GLY A 559 0.67 -11.31 -12.51
N GLN A 560 1.54 -10.41 -12.01
CA GLN A 560 1.45 -8.97 -12.30
C GLN A 560 2.14 -8.58 -13.61
#